data_AF-A0A3Q9EZN3-F1
#
_entry.id   AF-A0A3Q9EZN3-F1
#
_cell.length_a   1.000
_cell.length_b   1.000
_cell.length_c   1.000
_cell.angle_alpha   90.00
_cell.angle_beta   90.00
_cell.angle_gamma   90.00
#
_symmetry.space_group_name_H-M   'P 1'
#
loop_
_entity.id
_entity.type
_entity.pdbx_description
1 polymer ?
#
loop_
_entity_poly.entity_id
_entity_poly.type
_entity_poly.pdbx_seq_one_letter_code
_entity_poly.pdbx_strand_id
1 'polypeptide(L)'
;MSAPPDEAARTNSPGAGPDAGQIDDKIIGLAAAGLPVRRIAAEVGMPKSTVQDRLTHLLRTRTQRASDEFVAMREVRLEDLFRRAYAVVATAEKGSDAWGRAWDRCLRAEESLRKLKGADAPEAMTIALERRVDEEATDVVEVLLKVIPDALGAADLDGAFRAKLTQYALELAGWHLRSTGGEDPGPAPEAPRPQLALPPGPSAAQPPEAPSPPRYREPDGADAVLAQLANFEDEFGPLEDDDED
;
A
#
# COMPACT_ATOMS: atom_id res chain seq x y z
N MET A 1 -20.25 61.89 -37.62
CA MET A 1 -19.44 61.15 -36.64
C MET A 1 -20.14 59.82 -36.36
N SER A 2 -19.43 58.73 -36.66
CA SER A 2 -19.51 57.35 -36.17
C SER A 2 -20.81 56.52 -36.25
N ALA A 3 -20.67 55.39 -36.98
CA ALA A 3 -21.41 54.14 -36.88
C ALA A 3 -20.84 53.23 -35.73
N PRO A 4 -21.46 52.07 -35.40
CA PRO A 4 -21.57 51.41 -34.07
C PRO A 4 -20.56 50.26 -33.83
N PRO A 5 -20.60 49.52 -32.68
CA PRO A 5 -21.36 48.24 -32.55
C PRO A 5 -21.96 48.00 -31.13
N ASP A 6 -23.10 47.31 -30.97
CA ASP A 6 -23.28 45.85 -30.80
C ASP A 6 -22.61 45.27 -29.54
N GLU A 7 -23.40 44.95 -28.50
CA GLU A 7 -23.05 43.82 -27.61
C GLU A 7 -24.28 43.32 -26.83
N ALA A 8 -24.88 42.29 -27.40
CA ALA A 8 -25.74 41.35 -26.70
C ALA A 8 -24.96 40.68 -25.56
N ALA A 9 -25.22 41.07 -24.31
CA ALA A 9 -24.84 40.30 -23.14
C ALA A 9 -25.74 39.06 -23.02
N ARG A 10 -25.59 38.12 -23.96
CA ARG A 10 -25.94 36.72 -23.76
C ARG A 10 -24.97 36.20 -22.71
N THR A 11 -25.42 36.17 -21.46
CA THR A 11 -24.80 35.32 -20.44
C THR A 11 -25.06 33.87 -20.85
N ASN A 12 -24.19 33.35 -21.72
CA ASN A 12 -24.00 31.91 -21.87
C ASN A 12 -23.45 31.42 -20.54
N SER A 13 -24.34 31.02 -19.62
CA SER A 13 -23.96 30.04 -18.61
C SER A 13 -23.42 28.82 -19.36
N PRO A 14 -22.16 28.39 -19.11
CA PRO A 14 -21.68 27.16 -19.71
C PRO A 14 -22.60 26.05 -19.22
N GLY A 15 -23.29 25.40 -20.17
CA GLY A 15 -24.18 24.29 -19.86
C GLY A 15 -23.43 23.29 -18.99
N ALA A 16 -23.97 23.02 -17.80
CA ALA A 16 -23.52 21.92 -16.99
C ALA A 16 -23.57 20.68 -17.89
N GLY A 17 -22.39 20.16 -18.24
CA GLY A 17 -22.30 18.86 -18.90
C GLY A 17 -23.07 17.84 -18.07
N PRO A 18 -23.60 16.77 -18.69
CA PRO A 18 -24.34 15.75 -17.96
C PRO A 18 -23.52 15.32 -16.75
N ASP A 19 -24.16 15.40 -15.57
CA ASP A 19 -23.55 15.00 -14.30
C ASP A 19 -23.00 13.57 -14.43
N ALA A 20 -21.90 13.25 -13.78
CA ALA A 20 -21.24 11.96 -13.90
C ALA A 20 -22.22 10.79 -13.65
N GLY A 21 -23.18 10.97 -12.73
CA GLY A 21 -24.27 10.03 -12.48
C GLY A 21 -25.26 9.86 -13.65
N GLN A 22 -25.59 10.94 -14.36
CA GLN A 22 -26.47 10.86 -15.54
C GLN A 22 -25.80 10.13 -16.71
N ILE A 23 -24.48 10.30 -16.83
CA ILE A 23 -23.69 9.56 -17.83
C ILE A 23 -23.66 8.07 -17.48
N ASP A 24 -23.45 7.73 -16.20
CA ASP A 24 -23.39 6.35 -15.75
C ASP A 24 -24.75 5.64 -15.90
N ASP A 25 -25.86 6.33 -15.57
CA ASP A 25 -27.22 5.82 -15.81
C ASP A 25 -27.50 5.59 -17.30
N LYS A 26 -27.02 6.50 -18.17
CA LYS A 26 -27.12 6.35 -19.62
C LYS A 26 -26.30 5.15 -20.11
N ILE A 27 -25.07 4.95 -19.62
CA ILE A 27 -24.22 3.79 -19.97
C ILE A 27 -24.93 2.48 -19.59
N ILE A 28 -25.48 2.38 -18.38
CA ILE A 28 -26.21 1.19 -17.92
C ILE A 28 -27.47 0.96 -18.74
N GLY A 29 -28.26 2.01 -19.01
CA GLY A 29 -29.49 1.91 -19.79
C GLY A 29 -29.25 1.39 -21.21
N LEU A 30 -28.21 1.89 -21.88
CA LEU A 30 -27.84 1.44 -23.23
C LEU A 30 -27.28 0.01 -23.22
N ALA A 31 -26.50 -0.35 -22.20
CA ALA A 31 -26.02 -1.72 -22.04
C ALA A 31 -27.18 -2.71 -21.79
N ALA A 32 -28.16 -2.33 -20.96
CA ALA A 32 -29.36 -3.14 -20.69
C ALA A 32 -30.25 -3.32 -21.94
N ALA A 33 -30.25 -2.34 -22.85
CA ALA A 33 -30.91 -2.43 -24.15
C ALA A 33 -30.14 -3.33 -25.16
N GLY A 34 -29.01 -3.91 -24.76
CA GLY A 34 -28.24 -4.86 -25.58
C GLY A 34 -27.30 -4.19 -26.59
N LEU A 35 -27.02 -2.89 -26.46
CA LEU A 35 -26.09 -2.21 -27.36
C LEU A 35 -24.64 -2.67 -27.09
N PRO A 36 -23.82 -2.86 -28.15
CA PRO A 36 -22.41 -3.18 -27.98
C PRO A 36 -21.64 -1.97 -27.44
N VAL A 37 -20.63 -2.21 -26.59
CA VAL A 37 -19.82 -1.17 -25.92
C VAL A 37 -19.27 -0.10 -26.88
N ARG A 38 -18.95 -0.48 -28.13
CA ARG A 38 -18.50 0.46 -29.17
C ARG A 38 -19.57 1.51 -29.54
N ARG A 39 -20.84 1.13 -29.56
CA ARG A 39 -21.97 2.04 -29.84
C ARG A 39 -22.28 2.92 -28.65
N ILE A 40 -22.22 2.35 -27.44
CA ILE A 40 -22.38 3.11 -26.18
C ILE A 40 -21.31 4.20 -26.08
N ALA A 41 -20.05 3.86 -26.38
CA ALA A 41 -18.93 4.80 -26.43
C ALA A 41 -19.18 5.98 -27.38
N ALA A 42 -19.72 5.71 -28.57
CA ALA A 42 -20.08 6.75 -29.53
C ALA A 42 -21.25 7.64 -29.05
N GLU A 43 -22.25 7.06 -28.37
CA GLU A 43 -23.42 7.81 -27.87
C GLU A 43 -23.16 8.63 -26.60
N VAL A 44 -22.15 8.25 -25.83
CA VAL A 44 -21.75 8.92 -24.60
C VAL A 44 -20.55 9.85 -24.83
N GLY A 45 -19.90 9.77 -26.00
CA GLY A 45 -18.76 10.62 -26.36
C GLY A 45 -17.49 10.26 -25.57
N MET A 46 -17.31 8.98 -25.22
CA MET A 46 -16.20 8.49 -24.40
C MET A 46 -15.40 7.40 -25.11
N PRO A 47 -14.11 7.21 -24.75
CA PRO A 47 -13.33 6.08 -25.23
C PRO A 47 -13.96 4.73 -24.84
N LYS A 48 -13.87 3.74 -25.73
CA LYS A 48 -14.41 2.39 -25.49
C LYS A 48 -13.85 1.76 -24.21
N SER A 49 -12.55 1.94 -23.92
CA SER A 49 -11.91 1.45 -22.70
C SER A 49 -12.56 2.07 -21.45
N THR A 50 -12.70 3.39 -21.43
CA THR A 50 -13.35 4.11 -20.32
C THR A 50 -14.78 3.66 -20.08
N VAL A 51 -15.58 3.45 -21.14
CA VAL A 51 -16.94 2.91 -21.01
C VAL A 51 -16.94 1.47 -20.51
N GLN A 52 -16.00 0.65 -20.96
CA GLN A 52 -15.86 -0.74 -20.52
C GLN A 52 -15.48 -0.82 -19.02
N ASP A 53 -14.54 0.01 -18.57
CA ASP A 53 -14.12 0.08 -17.17
C ASP A 53 -15.26 0.59 -16.28
N ARG A 54 -15.94 1.66 -16.70
CA ARG A 54 -17.12 2.19 -16.00
C ARG A 54 -18.25 1.16 -15.95
N LEU A 55 -18.58 0.51 -17.06
CA LEU A 55 -19.63 -0.51 -17.10
C LEU A 55 -19.29 -1.68 -16.17
N THR A 56 -18.05 -2.14 -16.15
CA THR A 56 -17.58 -3.21 -15.25
C THR A 56 -17.72 -2.78 -13.80
N HIS A 57 -17.29 -1.57 -13.46
CA HIS A 57 -17.42 -1.01 -12.12
C HIS A 57 -18.88 -0.90 -11.69
N LEU A 58 -19.74 -0.32 -12.53
CA LEU A 58 -21.16 -0.10 -12.26
C LEU A 58 -21.93 -1.42 -12.10
N LEU A 59 -21.67 -2.41 -12.98
CA LEU A 59 -22.27 -3.73 -12.87
C LEU A 59 -21.84 -4.43 -11.59
N ARG A 60 -20.56 -4.35 -11.23
CA ARG A 60 -20.05 -4.90 -9.96
C ARG A 60 -20.74 -4.26 -8.77
N THR A 61 -20.76 -2.92 -8.69
CA THR A 61 -21.38 -2.21 -7.56
C THR A 61 -22.88 -2.49 -7.46
N ARG A 62 -23.59 -2.55 -8.58
CA ARG A 62 -25.03 -2.84 -8.60
C ARG A 62 -25.34 -4.28 -8.22
N THR A 63 -24.54 -5.22 -8.72
CA THR A 63 -24.67 -6.64 -8.36
C THR A 63 -24.35 -6.85 -6.89
N GLN A 64 -23.30 -6.20 -6.39
CA GLN A 64 -22.91 -6.24 -4.98
C GLN A 64 -24.02 -5.69 -4.08
N ARG A 65 -24.57 -4.52 -4.41
CA ARG A 65 -25.68 -3.94 -3.65
C ARG A 65 -26.91 -4.86 -3.64
N ALA A 66 -27.25 -5.43 -4.79
CA ALA A 66 -28.38 -6.36 -4.89
C ALA A 66 -28.12 -7.65 -4.09
N SER A 67 -26.88 -8.15 -4.07
CA SER A 67 -26.52 -9.29 -3.23
C SER A 67 -26.57 -8.94 -1.74
N ASP A 68 -26.10 -7.76 -1.34
CA ASP A 68 -26.11 -7.31 0.06
C ASP A 68 -27.56 -7.14 0.56
N GLU A 69 -28.43 -6.53 -0.25
CA GLU A 69 -29.86 -6.41 0.05
C GLU A 69 -30.54 -7.79 0.16
N PHE A 70 -30.18 -8.72 -0.72
CA PHE A 70 -30.67 -10.11 -0.64
C PHE A 70 -30.18 -10.82 0.62
N VAL A 71 -28.89 -10.69 0.95
CA VAL A 71 -28.28 -11.25 2.16
C VAL A 71 -28.98 -10.70 3.40
N ALA A 72 -29.11 -9.38 3.53
CA ALA A 72 -29.75 -8.74 4.69
C ALA A 72 -31.21 -9.21 4.86
N MET A 73 -31.99 -9.25 3.78
CA MET A 73 -33.36 -9.78 3.81
C MET A 73 -33.39 -11.24 4.26
N ARG A 74 -32.39 -12.03 3.86
CA ARG A 74 -32.34 -13.45 4.18
C ARG A 74 -31.86 -13.73 5.60
N GLU A 75 -30.95 -12.92 6.12
CA GLU A 75 -30.52 -12.93 7.52
C GLU A 75 -31.70 -12.69 8.46
N VAL A 76 -32.45 -11.60 8.27
CA VAL A 76 -33.62 -11.27 9.09
C VAL A 76 -34.62 -12.43 9.12
N ARG A 77 -34.88 -13.04 7.96
CA ARG A 77 -35.81 -14.17 7.87
C ARG A 77 -35.31 -15.42 8.60
N LEU A 78 -34.00 -15.70 8.55
CA LEU A 78 -33.39 -16.84 9.24
C LEU A 78 -33.34 -16.60 10.76
N GLU A 79 -33.03 -15.39 11.21
CA GLU A 79 -33.09 -15.00 12.61
C GLU A 79 -34.50 -15.12 13.19
N ASP A 80 -35.53 -14.67 12.45
CA ASP A 80 -36.92 -14.83 12.85
C ASP A 80 -37.36 -16.29 12.89
N LEU A 81 -36.82 -17.14 12.02
CA LEU A 81 -37.09 -18.59 12.04
C LEU A 81 -36.42 -19.24 13.25
N PHE A 82 -35.17 -18.88 13.53
CA PHE A 82 -34.44 -19.33 14.71
C PHE A 82 -35.18 -18.92 15.99
N ARG A 83 -35.55 -17.64 16.14
CA ARG A 83 -36.26 -17.13 17.32
C ARG A 83 -37.55 -17.89 17.59
N ARG A 84 -38.34 -18.15 16.53
CA ARG A 84 -39.59 -18.92 16.64
C ARG A 84 -39.37 -20.38 16.99
N ALA A 85 -38.37 -21.03 16.38
CA ALA A 85 -38.03 -22.41 16.70
C ALA A 85 -37.49 -22.54 18.12
N TYR A 86 -36.63 -21.61 18.55
CA TYR A 86 -36.05 -21.58 19.89
C TYR A 86 -37.12 -21.38 20.98
N ALA A 87 -38.12 -20.54 20.73
CA ALA A 87 -39.26 -20.39 21.64
C ALA A 87 -40.00 -21.72 21.88
N VAL A 88 -40.10 -22.57 20.85
CA VAL A 88 -40.67 -23.92 20.99
C VAL A 88 -39.71 -24.85 21.74
N VAL A 89 -38.40 -24.79 21.48
CA VAL A 89 -37.39 -25.56 22.24
C VAL A 89 -37.43 -25.22 23.73
N ALA A 90 -37.60 -23.94 24.07
CA ALA A 90 -37.61 -23.45 25.44
C ALA A 90 -38.85 -23.86 26.24
N THR A 91 -39.97 -24.15 25.55
CA THR A 91 -41.27 -24.45 26.18
C THR A 91 -41.68 -25.91 26.04
N ALA A 92 -41.15 -26.64 25.06
CA ALA A 92 -41.46 -28.04 24.84
C ALA A 92 -40.70 -28.95 25.82
N GLU A 93 -41.32 -30.08 26.17
CA GLU A 93 -40.68 -31.10 26.99
C GLU A 93 -39.46 -31.70 26.27
N LYS A 94 -38.33 -31.77 26.99
CA LYS A 94 -37.07 -32.26 26.44
C LYS A 94 -37.20 -33.73 26.03
N GLY A 95 -36.83 -34.03 24.78
CA GLY A 95 -36.96 -35.37 24.20
C GLY A 95 -38.30 -35.63 23.52
N SER A 96 -39.25 -34.69 23.56
CA SER A 96 -40.46 -34.77 22.75
C SER A 96 -40.17 -34.56 21.26
N ASP A 97 -41.02 -35.10 20.40
CA ASP A 97 -40.99 -34.88 18.96
C ASP A 97 -41.05 -33.39 18.57
N ALA A 98 -41.82 -32.60 19.33
CA ALA A 98 -41.92 -31.15 19.12
C ALA A 98 -40.60 -30.45 19.45
N TRP A 99 -39.95 -30.85 20.54
CA TRP A 99 -38.63 -30.36 20.93
C TRP A 99 -37.57 -30.72 19.89
N GLY A 100 -37.52 -31.98 19.44
CA GLY A 100 -36.55 -32.44 18.44
C GLY A 100 -36.70 -31.69 17.10
N ARG A 101 -37.92 -31.57 16.58
CA ARG A 101 -38.18 -30.82 15.33
C ARG A 101 -37.87 -29.33 15.45
N ALA A 102 -38.06 -28.74 16.63
CA ALA A 102 -37.74 -27.33 16.86
C ALA A 102 -36.21 -27.13 16.93
N TRP A 103 -35.51 -28.03 17.61
CA TRP A 103 -34.05 -28.05 17.68
C TRP A 103 -33.40 -28.19 16.29
N ASP A 104 -33.87 -29.14 15.48
CA ASP A 104 -33.38 -29.32 14.10
C ASP A 104 -33.57 -28.06 13.24
N ARG A 105 -34.66 -27.33 13.45
CA ARG A 105 -34.91 -26.06 12.75
C ARG A 105 -33.97 -24.95 13.19
N CYS A 106 -33.62 -24.88 14.48
CA CYS A 106 -32.59 -23.97 14.96
C CYS A 106 -31.24 -24.26 14.30
N LEU A 107 -30.81 -25.53 14.30
CA LEU A 107 -29.55 -25.95 13.68
C LEU A 107 -29.49 -25.61 12.19
N ARG A 108 -30.57 -25.90 11.44
CA ARG A 108 -30.64 -25.58 10.01
C ARG A 108 -30.64 -24.08 9.74
N ALA A 109 -31.25 -23.27 10.61
CA ALA A 109 -31.24 -21.82 10.48
C ALA A 109 -29.82 -21.27 10.67
N GLU A 110 -29.09 -21.74 11.69
CA GLU A 110 -27.70 -21.35 11.93
C GLU A 110 -26.75 -21.81 10.83
N GLU A 111 -26.90 -23.04 10.34
CA GLU A 111 -26.12 -23.55 9.21
C GLU A 111 -26.37 -22.72 7.94
N SER A 112 -27.63 -22.34 7.69
CA SER A 112 -27.96 -21.47 6.56
C SER A 112 -27.38 -20.06 6.72
N LEU A 113 -27.34 -19.53 7.95
CA LEU A 113 -26.70 -18.24 8.25
C LEU A 113 -25.18 -18.29 8.02
N ARG A 114 -24.51 -19.38 8.44
CA ARG A 114 -23.08 -19.57 8.20
C ARG A 114 -22.75 -19.61 6.70
N LYS A 115 -23.54 -20.35 5.93
CA LYS A 115 -23.41 -20.40 4.46
C LYS A 115 -23.66 -19.04 3.81
N LEU A 116 -24.70 -18.32 4.27
CA LEU A 116 -25.04 -17.01 3.72
C LEU A 116 -23.94 -15.96 3.96
N LYS A 117 -23.30 -16.00 5.14
CA LYS A 117 -22.17 -15.12 5.48
C LYS A 117 -20.84 -15.54 4.84
N GLY A 118 -20.84 -16.63 4.07
CA GLY A 118 -19.61 -17.20 3.51
C GLY A 118 -18.66 -17.73 4.58
N ALA A 119 -19.12 -17.96 5.82
CA ALA A 119 -18.28 -18.52 6.89
C ALA A 119 -17.82 -19.96 6.56
N ASP A 120 -18.59 -20.66 5.72
CA ASP A 120 -18.26 -21.98 5.19
C ASP A 120 -17.60 -21.90 3.78
N ALA A 121 -17.35 -20.69 3.24
CA ALA A 121 -16.68 -20.53 1.95
C ALA A 121 -15.15 -20.71 2.14
N PRO A 122 -14.52 -21.66 1.42
CA PRO A 122 -13.10 -21.91 1.58
C PRO A 122 -12.28 -20.67 1.26
N GLU A 123 -12.68 -19.85 0.27
CA GLU A 123 -11.97 -18.61 -0.05
C GLU A 123 -12.05 -17.58 1.08
N ALA A 124 -13.18 -17.48 1.79
CA ALA A 124 -13.33 -16.54 2.90
C ALA A 124 -12.47 -16.95 4.11
N MET A 125 -12.36 -18.25 4.38
CA MET A 125 -11.46 -18.77 5.41
C MET A 125 -10.00 -18.55 5.03
N THR A 126 -9.63 -18.80 3.78
CA THR A 126 -8.28 -18.50 3.27
C THR A 126 -7.94 -17.02 3.42
N ILE A 127 -8.81 -16.11 2.96
CA ILE A 127 -8.61 -14.66 3.08
C ILE A 127 -8.52 -14.24 4.57
N ALA A 128 -9.36 -14.79 5.44
CA ALA A 128 -9.33 -14.47 6.86
C ALA A 128 -8.05 -14.98 7.54
N LEU A 129 -7.57 -16.17 7.15
CA LEU A 129 -6.31 -16.72 7.65
C LEU A 129 -5.10 -15.92 7.14
N GLU A 130 -5.07 -15.56 5.85
CA GLU A 130 -4.04 -14.70 5.27
C GLU A 130 -3.97 -13.34 6.00
N ARG A 131 -5.12 -12.68 6.17
CA ARG A 131 -5.21 -11.42 6.90
C ARG A 131 -4.73 -11.57 8.35
N ARG A 132 -5.10 -12.66 9.02
CA ARG A 132 -4.66 -12.91 10.40
C ARG A 132 -3.15 -13.14 10.47
N VAL A 133 -2.58 -13.85 9.49
CA VAL A 133 -1.13 -14.02 9.39
C VAL A 133 -0.43 -12.68 9.18
N ASP A 134 -0.99 -11.79 8.35
CA ASP A 134 -0.44 -10.44 8.15
C ASP A 134 -0.50 -9.59 9.43
N GLU A 135 -1.62 -9.64 10.15
CA GLU A 135 -1.80 -8.95 11.44
C GLU A 135 -0.83 -9.50 12.51
N GLU A 136 -0.73 -10.82 12.67
CA GLU A 136 0.20 -11.46 13.61
C GLU A 136 1.68 -11.20 13.25
N ALA A 137 2.02 -11.18 11.95
CA ALA A 137 3.36 -10.84 11.49
C ALA A 137 3.71 -9.38 11.83
N THR A 138 2.76 -8.47 11.68
CA THR A 138 2.93 -7.05 12.05
C THR A 138 3.17 -6.91 13.54
N ASP A 139 2.36 -7.57 14.38
CA ASP A 139 2.52 -7.55 15.85
C ASP A 139 3.89 -8.07 16.29
N VAL A 140 4.36 -9.18 15.69
CA VAL A 140 5.68 -9.76 16.00
C VAL A 140 6.82 -8.80 15.61
N VAL A 141 6.73 -8.16 14.43
CA VAL A 141 7.74 -7.19 13.99
C VAL A 141 7.79 -5.99 14.93
N GLU A 142 6.63 -5.45 15.33
CA GLU A 142 6.56 -4.34 16.28
C GLU A 142 7.18 -4.69 17.64
N VAL A 143 6.90 -5.90 18.15
CA VAL A 143 7.50 -6.39 19.39
C VAL A 143 9.02 -6.53 19.25
N LEU A 144 9.53 -7.09 18.15
CA LEU A 144 10.97 -7.25 17.93
C LEU A 144 11.68 -5.90 17.82
N LEU A 145 11.09 -4.92 17.14
CA LEU A 145 11.62 -3.56 17.02
C LEU A 145 11.69 -2.82 18.36
N LYS A 146 10.93 -3.26 19.37
CA LYS A 146 10.98 -2.71 20.72
C LYS A 146 11.91 -3.49 21.64
N VAL A 147 11.77 -4.82 21.68
CA VAL A 147 12.49 -5.70 22.61
C VAL A 147 13.99 -5.74 22.31
N ILE A 148 14.39 -5.76 21.03
CA ILE A 148 15.81 -5.84 20.66
C ILE A 148 16.57 -4.59 21.13
N PRO A 149 16.13 -3.35 20.84
CA PRO A 149 16.77 -2.16 21.39
C PRO A 149 16.77 -2.08 22.91
N ASP A 150 15.67 -2.45 23.58
CA ASP A 150 15.58 -2.43 25.04
C ASP A 150 16.56 -3.42 25.69
N ALA A 151 16.66 -4.63 25.14
CA ALA A 151 17.58 -5.67 25.62
C ALA A 151 19.04 -5.26 25.40
N LEU A 152 19.38 -4.69 24.23
CA LEU A 152 20.73 -4.16 23.95
C LEU A 152 21.01 -2.87 24.73
N GLY A 153 19.96 -2.14 25.13
CA GLY A 153 19.99 -0.96 25.98
C GLY A 153 20.47 -1.24 27.39
N ALA A 154 20.14 -2.43 27.90
CA ALA A 154 20.59 -2.91 29.21
C ALA A 154 22.07 -3.31 29.24
N ALA A 155 22.72 -3.44 28.07
CA ALA A 155 24.14 -3.71 27.96
C ALA A 155 24.95 -2.40 27.85
N ASP A 156 26.13 -2.38 28.48
CA ASP A 156 27.08 -1.28 28.44
C ASP A 156 27.83 -1.27 27.09
N LEU A 157 27.10 -0.85 26.05
CA LEU A 157 27.55 -0.81 24.66
C LEU A 157 27.46 0.63 24.14
N ASP A 158 28.41 1.03 23.30
CA ASP A 158 28.33 2.32 22.62
C ASP A 158 27.13 2.36 21.65
N GLY A 159 26.58 3.55 21.44
CA GLY A 159 25.36 3.73 20.64
C GLY A 159 25.52 3.28 19.18
N ALA A 160 26.72 3.42 18.59
CA ALA A 160 26.98 3.04 17.21
C ALA A 160 27.05 1.52 17.05
N PHE A 161 27.70 0.82 17.98
CA PHE A 161 27.75 -0.64 18.00
C PHE A 161 26.39 -1.25 18.36
N ARG A 162 25.63 -0.61 19.26
CA ARG A 162 24.24 -0.99 19.57
C ARG A 162 23.34 -0.94 18.32
N ALA A 163 23.46 0.09 17.50
CA ALA A 163 22.72 0.19 16.24
C ALA A 163 23.09 -0.94 15.27
N LYS A 164 24.39 -1.26 15.13
CA LYS A 164 24.86 -2.39 14.30
C LYS A 164 24.35 -3.74 14.81
N LEU A 165 24.32 -3.95 16.13
CA LEU A 165 23.78 -5.17 16.73
C LEU A 165 22.25 -5.28 16.56
N THR A 166 21.55 -4.15 16.62
CA THR A 166 20.10 -4.11 16.36
C THR A 166 19.81 -4.51 14.92
N GLN A 167 20.52 -3.92 13.96
CA GLN A 167 20.39 -4.27 12.55
C GLN A 167 20.73 -5.74 12.29
N TYR A 168 21.85 -6.22 12.84
CA TYR A 168 22.25 -7.62 12.75
C TYR A 168 21.18 -8.58 13.30
N ALA A 169 20.59 -8.27 14.45
CA ALA A 169 19.55 -9.10 15.06
C ALA A 169 18.29 -9.18 14.18
N LEU A 170 17.89 -8.08 13.54
CA LEU A 170 16.77 -8.06 12.59
C LEU A 170 17.08 -8.84 11.31
N GLU A 171 18.27 -8.68 10.76
CA GLU A 171 18.73 -9.44 9.58
C GLU A 171 18.79 -10.94 9.87
N LEU A 172 19.29 -11.31 11.05
CA LEU A 172 19.35 -12.71 11.51
C LEU A 172 17.96 -13.30 11.73
N ALA A 173 17.04 -12.54 12.33
CA ALA A 173 15.65 -12.97 12.48
C ALA A 173 14.98 -13.20 11.12
N GLY A 174 15.17 -12.27 10.17
CA GLY A 174 14.68 -12.41 8.80
C GLY A 174 15.30 -13.60 8.06
N TRP A 175 16.58 -13.85 8.26
CA TRP A 175 17.28 -15.02 7.70
C TRP A 175 16.68 -16.34 8.22
N HIS A 176 16.46 -16.45 9.53
CA HIS A 176 15.82 -17.64 10.12
C HIS A 176 14.38 -17.83 9.64
N LEU A 177 13.59 -16.76 9.51
CA LEU A 177 12.22 -16.83 9.01
C LEU A 177 12.14 -17.39 7.58
N ARG A 178 13.03 -16.94 6.68
CA ARG A 178 13.11 -17.48 5.31
C ARG A 178 13.49 -18.96 5.31
N SER A 179 14.46 -19.34 6.16
CA SER A 179 14.88 -20.74 6.32
C SER A 179 13.76 -21.66 6.80
N THR A 180 12.94 -21.21 7.76
CA THR A 180 11.79 -22.01 8.24
C THR A 180 10.63 -22.04 7.24
N GLY A 181 10.52 -21.02 6.38
CA GLY A 181 9.56 -20.96 5.28
C GLY A 181 9.89 -21.85 4.08
N GLY A 182 11.04 -22.54 4.10
CA GLY A 182 11.48 -23.40 2.98
C GLY A 182 12.07 -22.62 1.80
N GLU A 183 12.29 -21.32 1.95
CA GLU A 183 13.03 -20.50 0.99
C GLU A 183 14.54 -20.66 1.24
N ASP A 184 15.36 -20.46 0.21
CA ASP A 184 16.81 -20.34 0.38
C ASP A 184 17.12 -18.98 1.03
N PRO A 185 17.56 -18.93 2.29
CA PRO A 185 17.75 -17.67 3.00
C PRO A 185 19.02 -16.92 2.58
N GLY A 186 19.88 -17.53 1.74
CA GLY A 186 21.19 -17.02 1.36
C GLY A 186 22.25 -17.19 2.47
N PRO A 187 23.41 -16.53 2.39
CA PRO A 187 24.45 -16.64 3.41
C PRO A 187 23.98 -16.06 4.75
N ALA A 188 24.41 -16.70 5.85
CA ALA A 188 24.10 -16.22 7.19
C ALA A 188 24.72 -14.82 7.42
N PRO A 189 23.99 -13.87 8.04
CA PRO A 189 24.53 -12.57 8.41
C PRO A 189 25.77 -12.71 9.30
N GLU A 190 26.79 -11.87 9.09
CA GLU A 190 28.00 -11.89 9.92
C GLU A 190 27.81 -11.01 11.17
N ALA A 191 28.17 -11.54 12.34
CA ALA A 191 28.06 -10.80 13.59
C ALA A 191 29.01 -9.58 13.60
N PRO A 192 28.52 -8.38 13.99
CA PRO A 192 29.35 -7.20 14.05
C PRO A 192 30.43 -7.38 15.13
N ARG A 193 31.69 -7.15 14.76
CA ARG A 193 32.82 -7.29 15.67
C ARG A 193 33.02 -6.00 16.48
N PRO A 194 33.22 -6.09 17.81
CA PRO A 194 33.60 -4.91 18.58
C PRO A 194 34.97 -4.45 18.10
N GLN A 195 35.07 -3.19 17.66
CA GLN A 195 36.37 -2.57 17.43
C GLN A 195 36.98 -2.32 18.81
N LEU A 196 37.86 -3.23 19.24
CA LEU A 196 38.71 -2.98 20.40
C LEU A 196 39.48 -1.69 20.12
N ALA A 197 39.17 -0.63 20.86
CA ALA A 197 40.02 0.54 20.90
C ALA A 197 41.39 0.05 21.39
N LEU A 198 42.34 -0.07 20.47
CA LEU A 198 43.72 -0.35 20.83
C LEU A 198 44.14 0.78 21.79
N PRO A 199 44.64 0.48 23.00
CA PRO A 199 45.22 1.53 23.83
C PRO A 199 46.33 2.18 23.01
N PRO A 200 46.49 3.52 23.06
CA PRO A 200 47.61 4.16 22.39
C PRO A 200 48.89 3.53 22.94
N GLY A 201 49.56 2.73 22.11
CA GLY A 201 50.82 2.12 22.48
C GLY A 201 51.86 3.21 22.74
N PRO A 202 52.92 2.93 23.52
CA PRO A 202 53.96 3.90 23.85
C PRO A 202 54.79 4.41 22.65
N SER A 203 54.40 4.11 21.41
CA SER A 203 54.95 4.70 20.19
C SER A 203 54.18 5.91 19.67
N ALA A 204 53.18 6.43 20.40
CA ALA A 204 52.69 7.79 20.18
C ALA A 204 53.66 8.83 20.79
N ALA A 205 54.95 8.72 20.47
CA ALA A 205 55.80 9.90 20.44
C ALA A 205 55.19 10.82 19.39
N GLN A 206 54.93 12.07 19.76
CA GLN A 206 54.50 13.12 18.85
C GLN A 206 55.26 13.00 17.52
N PRO A 207 54.57 12.83 16.38
CA PRO A 207 55.16 13.22 15.11
C PRO A 207 55.54 14.70 15.26
N PRO A 208 56.71 15.15 14.78
CA PRO A 208 56.99 16.59 14.67
C PRO A 208 55.82 17.25 13.92
N GLU A 209 55.42 18.43 14.39
CA GLU A 209 54.31 19.25 13.86
C GLU A 209 54.09 19.02 12.36
N ALA A 210 52.99 18.35 12.03
CA ALA A 210 52.50 18.31 10.66
C ALA A 210 52.14 19.75 10.24
N PRO A 211 52.48 20.16 9.01
CA PRO A 211 52.07 21.46 8.51
C PRO A 211 50.55 21.59 8.55
N SER A 212 50.06 22.76 8.94
CA SER A 212 48.64 23.07 9.09
C SER A 212 47.82 22.65 7.86
N PRO A 213 46.57 22.17 8.03
CA PRO A 213 45.74 21.79 6.90
C PRO A 213 45.50 23.01 5.98
N PRO A 214 45.42 22.81 4.65
CA PRO A 214 45.11 23.91 3.75
C PRO A 214 43.75 24.48 4.13
N ARG A 215 43.71 25.80 4.35
CA ARG A 215 42.45 26.55 4.51
C ARG A 215 41.62 26.28 3.25
N TYR A 216 40.37 25.87 3.43
CA TYR A 216 39.40 25.79 2.35
C TYR A 216 39.46 27.09 1.54
N ARG A 217 39.91 27.00 0.28
CA ARG A 217 39.80 28.08 -0.69
C ARG A 217 38.33 28.33 -0.93
N GLU A 218 37.93 29.60 -0.90
CA GLU A 218 36.66 30.05 -1.43
C GLU A 218 36.50 29.55 -2.88
N PRO A 219 35.27 29.27 -3.33
CA PRO A 219 35.02 28.83 -4.70
C PRO A 219 35.61 29.85 -5.68
N ASP A 220 36.44 29.37 -6.60
CA ASP A 220 37.17 30.18 -7.56
C ASP A 220 36.20 31.10 -8.33
N GLY A 221 36.30 32.41 -8.08
CA GLY A 221 35.54 33.42 -8.82
C GLY A 221 35.96 33.43 -10.29
N ALA A 222 35.07 33.92 -11.16
CA ALA A 222 35.29 33.96 -12.61
C ALA A 222 36.65 34.59 -13.00
N ASP A 223 37.15 35.55 -12.22
CA ASP A 223 38.45 36.18 -12.44
C ASP A 223 39.65 35.22 -12.24
N ALA A 224 39.55 34.24 -11.35
CA ALA A 224 40.60 33.24 -11.13
C ALA A 224 40.67 32.23 -12.29
N VAL A 225 39.53 31.91 -12.89
CA VAL A 225 39.44 31.04 -14.08
C VAL A 225 40.02 31.75 -15.30
N LEU A 226 39.72 33.04 -15.47
CA LEU A 226 40.29 33.84 -16.57
C LEU A 226 41.81 34.02 -16.44
N ALA A 227 42.33 34.18 -15.22
CA ALA A 227 43.78 34.23 -14.99
C ALA A 227 44.47 32.89 -15.26
N GLN A 228 43.80 31.76 -15.01
CA GLN A 228 44.31 30.43 -15.36
C GLN A 228 44.34 30.20 -16.87
N LEU A 229 43.32 30.65 -17.60
CA LEU A 229 43.28 30.60 -19.06
C LEU A 229 44.41 31.43 -19.70
N ALA A 230 44.65 32.65 -19.20
CA ALA A 230 45.73 33.50 -19.69
C ALA A 230 47.12 32.87 -19.45
N ASN A 231 47.35 32.23 -18.29
CA ASN A 231 48.60 31.51 -18.03
C ASN A 231 48.75 30.25 -18.88
N PHE A 232 47.65 29.61 -19.28
CA PHE A 232 47.67 28.41 -20.11
C PHE A 232 48.00 28.74 -21.58
N GLU A 233 47.47 29.84 -22.12
CA GLU A 233 47.83 30.33 -23.46
C GLU A 233 49.31 30.75 -23.55
N ASP A 234 49.88 31.28 -22.47
CA ASP A 234 51.31 31.64 -22.40
C ASP A 234 52.23 30.40 -22.36
N GLU A 235 51.77 29.30 -21.76
CA GLU A 235 52.55 28.06 -21.62
C GLU A 235 52.39 27.10 -22.81
N PHE A 236 51.20 27.03 -23.41
CA PHE A 236 50.86 26.04 -24.45
C PHE A 236 50.57 26.64 -25.82
N GLY A 237 50.60 27.97 -25.94
CA GLY A 237 50.21 28.67 -27.17
C GLY A 237 48.68 28.76 -27.32
N PRO A 238 48.20 29.63 -28.23
CA PRO A 238 46.77 29.74 -28.50
C PRO A 238 46.24 28.39 -28.99
N LEU A 239 45.13 27.94 -28.41
CA LEU A 239 44.39 26.78 -28.89
C LEU A 239 43.80 27.18 -30.25
N GLU A 240 44.37 26.63 -31.33
CA GLU A 240 43.77 26.76 -32.66
C GLU A 240 42.40 26.07 -32.62
N ASP A 241 41.35 26.85 -32.88
CA ASP A 241 40.01 26.33 -33.14
C ASP A 241 40.08 25.51 -34.45
N ASP A 242 40.17 24.19 -34.33
CA ASP A 242 40.05 23.24 -35.43
C ASP A 242 38.59 23.26 -35.95
N ASP A 243 38.24 24.32 -36.67
CA ASP A 243 37.11 24.36 -37.60
C ASP A 243 37.69 24.30 -39.02
N GLU A 244 37.97 23.11 -39.56
CA GLU A 244 38.06 22.91 -41.01
C GLU A 244 37.74 21.45 -41.43
N ASP A 245 36.77 21.37 -42.38
CA ASP A 245 36.22 20.28 -43.21
C ASP A 245 35.16 19.29 -42.68
#